data_AF-A0A7V9KRN7-F1
#
_entry.id   AF-A0A7V9KRN7-F1
#
_cell.length_a   1.000
_cell.length_b   1.000
_cell.length_c   1.000
_cell.angle_alpha   90.00
_cell.angle_beta   90.00
_cell.angle_gamma   90.00
#
_symmetry.space_group_name_H-M   'P 1'
#
loop_
_entity.id
_entity.type
_entity.pdbx_description
1 polymer ?
#
loop_
_entity_poly.entity_id
_entity_poly.type
_entity_poly.pdbx_seq_one_letter_code
_entity_poly.pdbx_strand_id
1 'polypeptide(L)'
;MDLATEQALRQQIFDALARIVAENGVVTREQLSAFSLGATTRRLIDQSRGIWNPRDMSATLAVVSSPDGPYADVEVEGGLFRYDYRAGSTGGDNTKLRAAYELQLPIILLLKIDNGVYVPIFPVYVVGDDLAARQFMLAVDENLRFLTAGGQHSIAERRYAERIARYRLHQAEFRGRVLRAYQTQCAVCSLRHGRLLDAAHIISDRAEGGEPVVPNGLSMCKIHHAAFDGNLLGISPDCTIHINNDLLHETDGPMLRHGLQEMHGQVLVLPVRRAERPDRERLAARWAEFE
;
A
#
# COMPACT_ATOMS: atom_id res chain seq x y z
N MET A 1 1.74 -23.55 20.61
CA MET A 1 1.61 -23.99 19.21
C MET A 1 3.00 -24.36 18.73
N ASP A 2 3.18 -25.46 18.00
CA ASP A 2 4.50 -25.72 17.39
C ASP A 2 4.76 -24.73 16.23
N LEU A 3 6.02 -24.62 15.82
CA LEU A 3 6.46 -23.62 14.85
C LEU A 3 5.83 -23.81 13.46
N ALA A 4 5.65 -25.06 13.02
CA ALA A 4 5.08 -25.36 11.71
C ALA A 4 3.59 -24.98 11.66
N THR A 5 2.86 -25.28 12.73
CA THR A 5 1.46 -24.85 12.89
C THR A 5 1.35 -23.32 12.95
N GLU A 6 2.27 -22.63 13.62
CA GLU A 6 2.29 -21.16 13.65
C GLU A 6 2.57 -20.54 12.27
N GLN A 7 3.51 -21.10 11.51
CA GLN A 7 3.80 -20.67 10.14
C GLN A 7 2.57 -20.85 9.22
N ALA A 8 1.91 -22.00 9.28
CA ALA A 8 0.69 -22.25 8.53
C ALA A 8 -0.42 -21.25 8.90
N LEU A 9 -0.57 -20.94 10.18
CA LEU A 9 -1.54 -19.95 10.66
C LEU A 9 -1.20 -18.54 10.16
N ARG A 10 0.08 -18.13 10.18
CA ARG A 10 0.54 -16.85 9.61
C ARG A 10 0.18 -16.73 8.12
N GLN A 11 0.41 -17.79 7.34
CA GLN A 11 0.05 -17.80 5.92
C GLN A 11 -1.46 -17.63 5.72
N GLN A 12 -2.29 -18.35 6.48
CA GLN A 12 -3.75 -18.21 6.39
C GLN A 12 -4.22 -16.78 6.71
N ILE A 13 -3.60 -16.14 7.70
CA ILE A 13 -3.87 -14.73 8.05
C ILE A 13 -3.51 -13.82 6.88
N PHE A 14 -2.34 -14.01 6.28
CA PHE A 14 -1.89 -13.20 5.15
C PHE A 14 -2.81 -13.36 3.94
N ASP A 15 -3.20 -14.58 3.60
CA ASP A 15 -4.10 -14.83 2.46
C ASP A 15 -5.47 -14.19 2.68
N ALA A 16 -6.01 -14.27 3.90
CA ALA A 16 -7.28 -13.63 4.25
C ALA A 16 -7.17 -12.10 4.24
N LEU A 17 -6.08 -11.56 4.79
CA LEU A 17 -5.84 -10.11 4.84
C LEU A 17 -5.62 -9.54 3.43
N ALA A 18 -4.91 -10.27 2.56
CA ALA A 18 -4.69 -9.89 1.16
C ALA A 18 -6.00 -9.73 0.39
N ARG A 19 -7.01 -10.56 0.67
CA ARG A 19 -8.34 -10.43 0.04
C ARG A 19 -9.06 -9.14 0.45
N ILE A 20 -8.92 -8.71 1.71
CA ILE A 20 -9.52 -7.47 2.21
C ILE A 20 -8.81 -6.27 1.59
N VAL A 21 -7.47 -6.31 1.53
CA VAL A 21 -6.63 -5.25 0.98
C VAL A 21 -6.80 -5.12 -0.52
N ALA A 22 -6.92 -6.24 -1.25
CA ALA A 22 -7.19 -6.21 -2.68
C ALA A 22 -8.53 -5.52 -2.98
N GLU A 23 -9.52 -5.65 -2.09
CA GLU A 23 -10.82 -5.00 -2.25
C GLU A 23 -10.83 -3.54 -1.80
N ASN A 24 -10.17 -3.19 -0.69
CA ASN A 24 -10.35 -1.87 -0.09
C ASN A 24 -9.10 -0.98 -0.16
N GLY A 25 -7.94 -1.53 -0.50
CA GLY A 25 -6.63 -0.89 -0.38
C GLY A 25 -6.14 -0.71 1.07
N VAL A 26 -7.07 -0.67 2.03
CA VAL A 26 -6.81 -0.39 3.45
C VAL A 26 -7.57 -1.37 4.34
N VAL A 27 -7.23 -1.39 5.62
CA VAL A 27 -7.96 -2.10 6.67
C VAL A 27 -8.20 -1.18 7.87
N THR A 28 -9.35 -1.32 8.52
CA THR A 28 -9.69 -0.52 9.71
C THR A 28 -9.22 -1.20 10.98
N ARG A 29 -9.05 -0.40 12.04
CA ARG A 29 -8.79 -0.89 13.40
C ARG A 29 -9.84 -1.88 13.87
N GLU A 30 -11.10 -1.65 13.53
CA GLU A 30 -12.21 -2.53 13.85
C GLU A 30 -12.03 -3.90 13.19
N GLN A 31 -11.78 -3.92 11.88
CA GLN A 31 -11.49 -5.15 11.12
C GLN A 31 -10.27 -5.89 11.67
N LEU A 32 -9.20 -5.19 12.05
CA LEU A 32 -8.01 -5.79 12.64
C LEU A 32 -8.24 -6.29 14.09
N SER A 33 -9.16 -5.66 14.83
CA SER A 33 -9.45 -6.02 16.22
C SER A 33 -10.32 -7.28 16.33
N ALA A 34 -11.18 -7.50 15.34
CA ALA A 34 -12.09 -8.65 15.22
C ALA A 34 -11.94 -9.28 13.82
N PHE A 35 -10.72 -9.71 13.48
CA PHE A 35 -10.41 -10.26 12.17
C PHE A 35 -10.95 -11.69 12.03
N SER A 36 -11.85 -11.89 11.06
CA SER A 36 -12.43 -13.19 10.74
C SER A 36 -11.45 -14.05 9.94
N LEU A 37 -11.12 -15.22 10.47
CA LEU A 37 -10.33 -16.26 9.80
C LEU A 37 -11.11 -17.57 9.82
N GLY A 38 -11.84 -17.83 8.73
CA GLY A 38 -12.79 -18.94 8.66
C GLY A 38 -13.89 -18.79 9.72
N ALA A 39 -14.07 -19.82 10.56
CA ALA A 39 -15.02 -19.80 11.67
C ALA A 39 -14.48 -19.13 12.95
N THR A 40 -13.21 -18.71 12.95
CA THR A 40 -12.57 -18.11 14.13
C THR A 40 -12.44 -16.61 13.97
N THR A 41 -12.49 -15.88 15.09
CA THR A 41 -12.15 -14.45 15.14
C THR A 41 -10.87 -14.28 15.92
N ARG A 42 -9.94 -13.46 15.42
CA ARG A 42 -8.70 -13.15 16.11
C ARG A 42 -8.31 -11.69 15.96
N ARG A 43 -7.42 -11.24 16.82
CA ARG A 43 -6.89 -9.88 16.80
C ARG A 43 -5.57 -9.85 16.05
N LEU A 44 -5.39 -8.85 15.19
CA LEU A 44 -4.17 -8.60 14.40
C LEU A 44 -3.46 -7.29 14.79
N ILE A 45 -4.03 -6.48 15.69
CA ILE A 45 -3.45 -5.21 16.13
C ILE A 45 -3.62 -5.04 17.64
N ASP A 46 -2.67 -4.42 18.32
CA ASP A 46 -2.82 -4.07 19.74
C ASP A 46 -3.78 -2.89 19.95
N GLN A 47 -4.40 -2.79 21.13
CA GLN A 47 -5.35 -1.74 21.51
C GLN A 47 -4.72 -0.37 21.79
N SER A 48 -3.45 -0.32 22.20
CA SER A 48 -2.79 0.91 22.66
C SER A 48 -1.31 0.98 22.31
N ARG A 49 -0.71 -0.12 21.85
CA ARG A 49 0.73 -0.27 21.61
C ARG A 49 1.03 -0.40 20.12
N GLY A 50 2.28 -0.13 19.77
CA GLY A 50 2.81 -0.32 18.42
C GLY A 50 3.07 -1.78 18.05
N ILE A 51 3.29 -2.68 19.02
CA ILE A 51 3.65 -4.08 18.78
C ILE A 51 2.51 -4.98 19.24
N TRP A 52 2.07 -5.89 18.37
CA TRP A 52 1.07 -6.92 18.69
C TRP A 52 1.69 -8.31 18.80
N ASN A 53 1.60 -8.85 20.03
CA ASN A 53 2.16 -10.12 20.45
C ASN A 53 1.05 -11.08 20.90
N PRO A 54 0.48 -11.91 19.99
CA PRO A 54 -0.51 -12.91 20.38
C PRO A 54 0.05 -13.87 21.44
N ARG A 55 -0.80 -14.26 22.39
CA ARG A 55 -0.39 -15.14 23.52
C ARG A 55 -0.04 -16.55 23.05
N ASP A 56 -0.72 -17.02 22.01
CA ASP A 56 -0.64 -18.35 21.41
C ASP A 56 0.49 -18.51 20.38
N MET A 57 1.18 -17.42 20.03
CA MET A 57 2.28 -17.38 19.05
C MET A 57 3.63 -17.17 19.73
N SER A 58 4.67 -17.74 19.14
CA SER A 58 6.06 -17.71 19.63
C SER A 58 6.71 -16.34 19.39
N ALA A 59 6.32 -15.65 18.33
CA ALA A 59 6.88 -14.36 17.92
C ALA A 59 5.83 -13.28 17.65
N THR A 60 6.27 -12.03 17.45
CA THR A 60 5.41 -10.90 17.08
C THR A 60 4.63 -11.22 15.82
N LEU A 61 3.37 -10.79 15.75
CA LEU A 61 2.54 -10.95 14.56
C LEU A 61 2.45 -9.67 13.74
N ALA A 62 2.31 -8.52 14.40
CA ALA A 62 2.17 -7.25 13.71
C ALA A 62 2.86 -6.11 14.47
N VAL A 63 3.36 -5.14 13.72
CA VAL A 63 3.85 -3.86 14.21
C VAL A 63 3.11 -2.73 13.51
N VAL A 64 2.88 -1.63 14.21
CA VAL A 64 2.25 -0.42 13.70
C VAL A 64 3.30 0.65 13.56
N SER A 65 3.40 1.22 12.37
CA SER A 65 4.14 2.44 12.11
C SER A 65 3.19 3.60 11.95
N SER A 66 3.51 4.74 12.56
CA SER A 66 2.68 5.95 12.52
C SER A 66 3.55 7.16 12.20
N PRO A 67 3.28 7.91 11.12
CA PRO A 67 4.03 9.11 10.78
C PRO A 67 3.90 10.21 11.85
N ASP A 68 2.76 10.27 12.56
CA ASP A 68 2.54 11.20 13.69
C ASP A 68 2.98 10.63 15.04
N GLY A 69 3.68 9.49 15.05
CA GLY A 69 4.14 8.84 16.26
C GLY A 69 5.29 9.60 16.94
N PRO A 70 5.57 9.35 18.23
CA PRO A 70 6.75 9.92 18.91
C PRO A 70 8.08 9.38 18.35
N TYR A 71 8.01 8.39 17.46
CA TYR A 71 9.12 7.78 16.76
C TYR A 71 9.01 8.18 15.29
N ALA A 72 10.08 8.79 14.76
CA ALA A 72 10.23 8.95 13.34
C ALA A 72 10.57 7.57 12.78
N ASP A 73 9.58 6.74 12.50
CA ASP A 73 9.80 5.56 11.67
C ASP A 73 10.23 6.08 10.30
N VAL A 74 11.45 5.74 9.91
CA VAL A 74 12.08 6.28 8.70
C VAL A 74 12.44 5.10 7.81
N GLU A 75 12.00 5.19 6.56
CA GLU A 75 12.57 4.37 5.51
C GLU A 75 14.06 4.70 5.39
N VAL A 76 14.90 3.71 5.66
CA VAL A 76 16.35 3.87 5.64
C VAL A 76 16.86 3.59 4.24
N GLU A 77 18.05 4.11 3.95
CA GLU A 77 18.86 3.70 2.81
C GLU A 77 18.86 2.16 2.69
N GLY A 78 18.55 1.68 1.49
CA GLY A 78 18.51 0.25 1.22
C GLY A 78 17.13 -0.44 1.32
N GLY A 79 16.02 0.30 1.31
CA GLY A 79 14.67 -0.30 1.30
C GLY A 79 14.33 -1.08 2.58
N LEU A 80 15.12 -0.87 3.64
CA LEU A 80 14.88 -1.37 4.97
C LEU A 80 14.07 -0.35 5.75
N PHE A 81 13.13 -0.85 6.55
CA PHE A 81 12.31 -0.04 7.41
C PHE A 81 12.86 -0.09 8.84
N ARG A 82 13.23 1.06 9.40
CA ARG A 82 13.70 1.14 10.79
C ARG A 82 12.50 1.23 11.73
N TYR A 83 12.46 0.33 12.70
CA TYR A 83 11.41 0.27 13.70
C TYR A 83 12.00 0.44 15.10
N ASP A 84 11.64 1.52 15.78
CA ASP A 84 12.16 1.83 17.11
C ASP A 84 11.61 0.86 18.17
N TYR A 85 12.44 0.52 19.16
CA TYR A 85 11.97 -0.24 20.30
C TYR A 85 10.88 0.52 21.05
N ARG A 86 10.00 -0.24 21.70
CA ARG A 86 9.09 0.35 22.67
C ARG A 86 9.88 1.02 23.81
N ALA A 87 9.58 2.28 24.12
CA ALA A 87 10.17 3.00 25.25
C ALA A 87 10.01 2.27 26.59
N GLY A 88 11.05 2.38 27.43
CA GLY A 88 11.02 1.97 28.84
C GLY A 88 11.67 0.62 29.16
N SER A 89 11.88 -0.31 28.22
CA SER A 89 12.74 -1.49 28.45
C SER A 89 13.12 -2.22 27.15
N THR A 90 14.23 -2.98 27.18
CA THR A 90 14.63 -3.91 26.11
C THR A 90 13.90 -5.27 26.16
N GLY A 91 13.06 -5.49 27.18
CA GLY A 91 12.24 -6.69 27.36
C GLY A 91 10.76 -6.48 27.02
N GLY A 92 9.94 -7.51 27.27
CA GLY A 92 8.50 -7.46 27.04
C GLY A 92 8.15 -7.58 25.56
N ASP A 93 7.55 -6.54 24.98
CA ASP A 93 7.06 -6.63 23.60
C ASP A 93 8.18 -6.80 22.57
N ASN A 94 9.35 -6.21 22.84
CA ASN A 94 10.55 -6.32 22.01
C ASN A 94 11.13 -7.76 22.00
N THR A 95 10.86 -8.56 23.04
CA THR A 95 11.33 -9.96 23.13
C THR A 95 10.73 -10.82 22.01
N LYS A 96 9.44 -10.67 21.73
CA LYS A 96 8.80 -11.45 20.65
C LYS A 96 9.14 -10.93 19.25
N LEU A 97 9.57 -9.68 19.13
CA LEU A 97 10.03 -9.13 17.86
C LEU A 97 11.45 -9.65 17.54
N ARG A 98 12.30 -9.76 18.55
CA ARG A 98 13.57 -10.50 18.48
C ARG A 98 13.35 -11.98 18.18
N ALA A 99 12.36 -12.62 18.80
CA ALA A 99 12.01 -14.00 18.45
C ALA A 99 11.56 -14.13 16.98
N ALA A 100 10.92 -13.11 16.39
CA ALA A 100 10.58 -13.12 14.97
C ALA A 100 11.85 -13.10 14.08
N TYR A 101 12.88 -12.36 14.49
CA TYR A 101 14.21 -12.38 13.86
C TYR A 101 14.88 -13.75 14.00
N GLU A 102 15.00 -14.27 15.22
CA GLU A 102 15.69 -15.54 15.51
C GLU A 102 15.02 -16.74 14.82
N LEU A 103 13.68 -16.80 14.85
CA LEU A 103 12.88 -17.86 14.23
C LEU A 103 12.58 -17.59 12.75
N GLN A 104 13.02 -16.45 12.22
CA GLN A 104 12.82 -16.04 10.83
C GLN A 104 11.34 -16.04 10.39
N LEU A 105 10.44 -15.66 11.30
CA LEU A 105 8.99 -15.66 11.10
C LEU A 105 8.52 -14.34 10.47
N PRO A 106 7.65 -14.39 9.44
CA PRO A 106 7.10 -13.18 8.83
C PRO A 106 6.10 -12.48 9.74
N ILE A 107 6.09 -11.15 9.72
CA ILE A 107 5.18 -10.27 10.44
C ILE A 107 4.40 -9.35 9.49
N ILE A 108 3.44 -8.63 10.04
CA ILE A 108 2.67 -7.58 9.36
C ILE A 108 3.21 -6.21 9.80
N LEU A 109 3.58 -5.36 8.85
CA LEU A 109 3.81 -3.93 9.09
C LEU A 109 2.54 -3.16 8.74
N LEU A 110 1.90 -2.55 9.73
CA LEU A 110 0.68 -1.76 9.59
C LEU A 110 1.06 -0.27 9.48
N LEU A 111 1.08 0.26 8.26
CA LEU A 111 1.31 1.69 8.03
C LEU A 111 0.03 2.46 8.32
N LYS A 112 0.03 3.30 9.36
CA LYS A 112 -1.12 4.15 9.68
C LYS A 112 -1.17 5.33 8.72
N ILE A 113 -2.27 5.44 7.96
CA ILE A 113 -2.48 6.55 7.00
C ILE A 113 -3.57 7.53 7.45
N ASP A 114 -4.42 7.14 8.40
CA ASP A 114 -5.42 7.98 9.06
C ASP A 114 -5.78 7.36 10.43
N ASN A 115 -6.59 8.03 11.24
CA ASN A 115 -7.05 7.52 12.53
C ASN A 115 -7.80 6.18 12.36
N GLY A 116 -7.20 5.11 12.88
CA GLY A 116 -7.75 3.76 12.81
C GLY A 116 -7.78 3.16 11.39
N VAL A 117 -7.02 3.70 10.44
CA VAL A 117 -6.93 3.18 9.07
C VAL A 117 -5.48 2.86 8.73
N TYR A 118 -5.26 1.65 8.23
CA TYR A 118 -3.93 1.10 8.00
C TYR A 118 -3.80 0.50 6.60
N VAL A 119 -2.60 0.62 6.03
CA VAL A 119 -2.15 -0.16 4.89
C VAL A 119 -1.25 -1.28 5.42
N PRO A 120 -1.68 -2.55 5.34
CA PRO A 120 -0.88 -3.67 5.83
C PRO A 120 0.12 -4.14 4.77
N ILE A 121 1.38 -4.22 5.14
CA ILE A 121 2.48 -4.76 4.34
C ILE A 121 2.90 -6.09 4.95
N PHE A 122 2.84 -7.16 4.15
CA PHE A 122 3.19 -8.52 4.57
C PHE A 122 3.44 -9.41 3.34
N PRO A 123 4.31 -10.44 3.44
CA PRO A 123 5.17 -10.70 4.59
C PRO A 123 6.28 -9.66 4.71
N VAL A 124 6.59 -9.27 5.96
CA VAL A 124 7.74 -8.45 6.36
C VAL A 124 8.60 -9.26 7.32
N TYR A 125 9.92 -9.09 7.27
CA TYR A 125 10.84 -9.85 8.11
C TYR A 125 11.71 -8.93 8.93
N VAL A 126 11.91 -9.27 10.21
CA VAL A 126 12.98 -8.65 10.99
C VAL A 126 14.29 -9.24 10.51
N VAL A 127 15.23 -8.40 10.10
CA VAL A 127 16.54 -8.81 9.53
C VAL A 127 17.73 -8.30 10.32
N GLY A 128 17.50 -7.39 11.26
CA GLY A 128 18.52 -6.89 12.17
C GLY A 128 17.91 -6.43 13.48
N ASP A 129 18.72 -6.51 14.53
CA ASP A 129 18.38 -6.08 15.87
C ASP A 129 19.57 -5.33 16.49
N ASP A 130 19.52 -4.00 16.46
CA ASP A 130 20.53 -3.13 17.03
C ASP A 130 20.16 -2.78 18.48
N LEU A 131 20.76 -3.50 19.43
CA LEU A 131 20.56 -3.28 20.86
C LEU A 131 21.09 -1.92 21.34
N ALA A 132 22.14 -1.39 20.71
CA ALA A 132 22.77 -0.13 21.10
C ALA A 132 21.91 1.05 20.65
N ALA A 133 21.45 1.03 19.39
CA ALA A 133 20.51 2.01 18.84
C ALA A 133 19.06 1.79 19.28
N ARG A 134 18.76 0.62 19.88
CA ARG A 134 17.42 0.17 20.30
C ARG A 134 16.43 0.16 19.13
N GLN A 135 16.83 -0.48 18.04
CA GLN A 135 16.12 -0.47 16.76
C GLN A 135 16.11 -1.85 16.11
N PHE A 136 15.01 -2.17 15.45
CA PHE A 136 14.91 -3.31 14.55
C PHE A 136 14.99 -2.82 13.10
N MET A 137 15.60 -3.64 12.24
CA MET A 137 15.59 -3.45 10.80
C MET A 137 14.61 -4.43 10.18
N LEU A 138 13.64 -3.93 9.41
CA LEU A 138 12.63 -4.74 8.75
C LEU A 138 12.85 -4.76 7.23
N ALA A 139 12.88 -5.95 6.64
CA ALA A 139 12.84 -6.14 5.20
C ALA A 139 11.40 -6.32 4.73
N VAL A 140 10.92 -5.41 3.89
CA VAL A 140 9.56 -5.43 3.33
C VAL A 140 9.45 -6.26 2.06
N ASP A 141 10.53 -6.89 1.62
CA ASP A 141 10.59 -7.79 0.47
C ASP A 141 11.46 -9.01 0.76
N GLU A 142 11.12 -10.15 0.18
CA GLU A 142 11.84 -11.41 0.41
C GLU A 142 13.24 -11.39 -0.18
N ASN A 143 13.44 -10.71 -1.32
CA ASN A 143 14.77 -10.54 -1.90
C ASN A 143 15.69 -9.79 -0.94
N LEU A 144 15.17 -8.75 -0.29
CA LEU A 144 15.93 -7.97 0.68
C LEU A 144 16.29 -8.80 1.92
N ARG A 145 15.39 -9.67 2.38
CA ARG A 145 15.68 -10.64 3.44
C ARG A 145 16.87 -11.53 3.06
N PHE A 146 16.89 -12.11 1.86
CA PHE A 146 18.00 -12.97 1.42
C PHE A 146 19.32 -12.20 1.31
N LEU A 147 19.29 -10.97 0.79
CA LEU A 147 20.49 -10.12 0.69
C LEU A 147 21.11 -9.80 2.05
N THR A 148 20.28 -9.65 3.09
CA THR A 148 20.75 -9.38 4.46
C THR A 148 21.28 -10.61 5.20
N ALA A 149 21.02 -11.82 4.70
CA ALA A 149 21.39 -13.08 5.36
C ALA A 149 22.87 -13.51 5.17
N GLY A 150 23.74 -12.64 4.67
CA GLY A 150 25.20 -12.85 4.68
C GLY A 150 25.83 -13.40 3.39
N GLY A 151 25.19 -13.24 2.23
CA GLY A 151 25.76 -13.62 0.93
C GLY A 151 26.65 -12.53 0.28
N GLN A 152 27.62 -12.96 -0.54
CA GLN A 152 28.27 -12.05 -1.50
C GLN A 152 27.26 -11.70 -2.59
N HIS A 153 26.76 -10.47 -2.54
CA HIS A 153 25.84 -9.93 -3.53
C HIS A 153 26.48 -8.72 -4.20
N SER A 154 26.30 -8.62 -5.51
CA SER A 154 26.74 -7.47 -6.28
C SER A 154 26.02 -6.19 -5.82
N ILE A 155 26.65 -5.04 -6.06
CA ILE A 155 26.06 -3.73 -5.80
C ILE A 155 24.76 -3.56 -6.62
N ALA A 156 24.71 -4.14 -7.82
CA ALA A 156 23.54 -4.09 -8.69
C ALA A 156 22.34 -4.86 -8.12
N GLU A 157 22.55 -6.08 -7.62
CA GLU A 157 21.50 -6.90 -6.98
C GLU A 157 20.93 -6.20 -5.75
N ARG A 158 21.79 -5.59 -4.94
CA ARG A 158 21.35 -4.79 -3.78
C ARG A 158 20.46 -3.65 -4.22
N ARG A 159 20.96 -2.74 -5.07
CA ARG A 159 20.17 -1.59 -5.57
C ARG A 159 18.83 -1.99 -6.20
N TYR A 160 18.79 -3.12 -6.89
CA TYR A 160 17.57 -3.64 -7.50
C TYR A 160 16.54 -4.06 -6.44
N ALA A 161 16.93 -4.87 -5.46
CA ALA A 161 16.04 -5.30 -4.38
C ALA A 161 15.57 -4.11 -3.52
N GLU A 162 16.46 -3.16 -3.24
CA GLU A 162 16.13 -1.92 -2.52
C GLU A 162 15.06 -1.12 -3.29
N ARG A 163 15.17 -1.02 -4.61
CA ARG A 163 14.16 -0.34 -5.44
C ARG A 163 12.81 -1.05 -5.38
N ILE A 164 12.78 -2.39 -5.45
CA ILE A 164 11.55 -3.18 -5.35
C ILE A 164 10.88 -2.97 -3.99
N ALA A 165 11.66 -3.06 -2.91
CA ALA A 165 11.16 -2.90 -1.55
C ALA A 165 10.47 -1.54 -1.34
N ARG A 166 11.13 -0.47 -1.76
CA ARG A 166 10.58 0.90 -1.70
C ARG A 166 9.33 1.05 -2.56
N TYR A 167 9.38 0.55 -3.79
CA TYR A 167 8.24 0.58 -4.69
C TYR A 167 7.02 -0.14 -4.09
N ARG A 168 7.23 -1.31 -3.49
CA ARG A 168 6.16 -2.08 -2.83
C ARG A 168 5.51 -1.30 -1.68
N LEU A 169 6.32 -0.63 -0.85
CA LEU A 169 5.83 0.16 0.28
C LEU A 169 5.00 1.36 -0.20
N HIS A 170 5.63 2.22 -1.03
CA HIS A 170 5.02 3.48 -1.47
C HIS A 170 3.78 3.27 -2.33
N GLN A 171 3.81 2.30 -3.25
CA GLN A 171 2.67 2.04 -4.13
C GLN A 171 1.49 1.44 -3.36
N ALA A 172 1.74 0.57 -2.38
CA ALA A 172 0.69 0.05 -1.52
C ALA A 172 0.05 1.18 -0.68
N GLU A 173 0.88 2.07 -0.11
CA GLU A 173 0.40 3.20 0.66
C GLU A 173 -0.40 4.19 -0.19
N PHE A 174 0.15 4.61 -1.33
CA PHE A 174 -0.49 5.50 -2.29
C PHE A 174 -1.84 4.95 -2.76
N ARG A 175 -1.85 3.68 -3.19
CA ARG A 175 -3.07 2.98 -3.59
C ARG A 175 -4.12 3.01 -2.48
N GLY A 176 -3.75 2.68 -1.25
CA GLY A 176 -4.66 2.67 -0.11
C GLY A 176 -5.27 4.05 0.14
N ARG A 177 -4.46 5.11 0.08
CA ARG A 177 -4.91 6.50 0.25
C ARG A 177 -5.88 6.93 -0.85
N VAL A 178 -5.55 6.65 -2.12
CA VAL A 178 -6.37 7.03 -3.28
C VAL A 178 -7.68 6.27 -3.31
N LEU A 179 -7.68 4.93 -3.19
CA LEU A 179 -8.93 4.15 -3.17
C LEU A 179 -9.85 4.62 -2.05
N ARG A 180 -9.31 4.91 -0.86
CA ARG A 180 -10.11 5.45 0.24
C ARG A 180 -10.73 6.80 -0.06
N ALA A 181 -9.96 7.75 -0.62
CA ALA A 181 -10.45 9.08 -0.96
C ALA A 181 -11.62 9.03 -1.96
N TYR A 182 -11.55 8.06 -2.89
CA TYR A 182 -12.59 7.78 -3.88
C TYR A 182 -13.63 6.74 -3.43
N GLN A 183 -13.65 6.35 -2.14
CA GLN A 183 -14.63 5.39 -1.60
C GLN A 183 -14.68 4.05 -2.36
N THR A 184 -13.51 3.56 -2.81
CA THR A 184 -13.35 2.31 -3.56
C THR A 184 -14.19 2.29 -4.83
N GLN A 185 -14.16 3.39 -5.60
CA GLN A 185 -14.82 3.45 -6.90
C GLN A 185 -13.92 4.05 -7.99
N CYS A 186 -14.13 3.63 -9.23
CA CYS A 186 -13.50 4.25 -10.39
C CYS A 186 -13.99 5.71 -10.54
N ALA A 187 -13.05 6.63 -10.71
CA ALA A 187 -13.28 8.04 -10.90
C ALA A 187 -14.00 8.36 -12.21
N VAL A 188 -13.88 7.47 -13.21
CA VAL A 188 -14.45 7.62 -14.55
C VAL A 188 -15.83 6.94 -14.63
N CYS A 189 -15.90 5.62 -14.44
CA CYS A 189 -17.13 4.85 -14.64
C CYS A 189 -17.89 4.46 -13.36
N SER A 190 -17.45 4.90 -12.19
CA SER A 190 -18.05 4.55 -10.90
C SER A 190 -18.09 3.05 -10.55
N LEU A 191 -17.31 2.18 -11.23
CA LEU A 191 -17.16 0.77 -10.87
C LEU A 191 -16.68 0.63 -9.42
N ARG A 192 -17.42 -0.10 -8.57
CA ARG A 192 -17.15 -0.28 -7.13
C ARG A 192 -16.59 -1.66 -6.79
N HIS A 193 -15.56 -2.08 -7.52
CA HIS A 193 -14.90 -3.34 -7.26
C HIS A 193 -13.38 -3.14 -7.17
N GLY A 194 -12.87 -3.00 -5.95
CA GLY A 194 -11.52 -2.51 -5.71
C GLY A 194 -10.41 -3.39 -6.26
N ARG A 195 -10.65 -4.70 -6.43
CA ARG A 195 -9.73 -5.61 -7.12
C ARG A 195 -9.46 -5.22 -8.57
N LEU A 196 -10.42 -4.54 -9.19
CA LEU A 196 -10.35 -4.02 -10.55
C LEU A 196 -9.90 -2.56 -10.60
N LEU A 197 -9.66 -1.92 -9.46
CA LEU A 197 -9.20 -0.54 -9.36
C LEU A 197 -7.69 -0.47 -9.20
N ASP A 198 -7.12 0.65 -9.60
CA ASP A 198 -5.75 1.12 -9.42
C ASP A 198 -5.74 2.57 -8.95
N ALA A 199 -4.59 3.01 -8.45
CA ALA A 199 -4.31 4.41 -8.24
C ALA A 199 -3.40 4.89 -9.37
N ALA A 200 -3.98 5.60 -10.33
CA ALA A 200 -3.27 6.23 -11.43
C ALA A 200 -2.66 7.54 -10.94
N HIS A 201 -1.40 7.78 -11.30
CA HIS A 201 -0.77 9.08 -11.06
C HIS A 201 -1.19 10.06 -12.17
N ILE A 202 -1.51 11.30 -11.81
CA ILE A 202 -1.72 12.37 -12.79
C ILE A 202 -0.36 12.77 -13.37
N ILE A 203 0.60 13.11 -12.51
CA ILE A 203 2.00 13.29 -12.86
C ILE A 203 2.76 12.04 -12.45
N SER A 204 3.43 11.40 -13.41
CA SER A 204 4.17 10.16 -13.20
C SER A 204 5.08 10.23 -11.97
N ASP A 205 5.13 9.13 -11.20
CA ASP A 205 5.99 8.96 -10.04
C ASP A 205 7.51 9.10 -10.33
N ARG A 206 7.89 9.13 -11.61
CA ARG A 206 9.27 9.35 -12.08
C ARG A 206 9.56 10.80 -12.48
N ALA A 207 8.53 11.64 -12.59
CA ALA A 207 8.65 13.03 -13.00
C ALA A 207 8.72 13.97 -11.78
N GLU A 208 9.24 15.18 -12.01
CA GLU A 208 9.17 16.25 -11.02
C GLU A 208 7.71 16.60 -10.70
N GLY A 209 7.35 16.72 -9.42
CA GLY A 209 5.96 16.89 -8.98
C GLY A 209 5.11 15.61 -8.97
N GLY A 210 5.75 14.45 -9.19
CA GLY A 210 5.13 13.12 -9.16
C GLY A 210 4.89 12.54 -7.76
N GLU A 211 4.75 13.37 -6.70
CA GLU A 211 4.67 12.83 -5.34
C GLU A 211 3.44 11.93 -5.16
N PRO A 212 3.55 10.84 -4.37
CA PRO A 212 2.47 9.89 -4.11
C PRO A 212 1.44 10.44 -3.10
N VAL A 213 0.82 11.57 -3.45
CA VAL A 213 -0.20 12.24 -2.64
C VAL A 213 -1.56 12.15 -3.31
N VAL A 214 -2.64 12.14 -2.53
CA VAL A 214 -4.00 11.95 -3.06
C VAL A 214 -4.38 12.97 -4.15
N PRO A 215 -4.02 14.26 -4.08
CA PRO A 215 -4.25 15.20 -5.19
C PRO A 215 -3.52 14.86 -6.49
N ASN A 216 -2.50 13.97 -6.47
CA ASN A 216 -1.89 13.38 -7.67
C ASN A 216 -2.58 12.11 -8.15
N GLY A 217 -3.57 11.62 -7.42
CA GLY A 217 -4.03 10.24 -7.53
C GLY A 217 -5.47 10.15 -8.00
N LEU A 218 -5.70 9.32 -9.01
CA LEU A 218 -7.04 9.01 -9.49
C LEU A 218 -7.31 7.52 -9.27
N SER A 219 -8.39 7.19 -8.56
CA SER A 219 -8.85 5.81 -8.48
C SER A 219 -9.46 5.41 -9.82
N MET A 220 -8.85 4.51 -10.58
CA MET A 220 -9.31 4.13 -11.92
C MET A 220 -9.45 2.62 -12.05
N CYS A 221 -10.43 2.14 -12.80
CA CYS A 221 -10.42 0.72 -13.16
C CYS A 221 -9.27 0.40 -14.12
N LYS A 222 -8.89 -0.87 -14.25
CA LYS A 222 -7.76 -1.31 -15.10
C LYS A 222 -7.80 -0.72 -16.52
N ILE A 223 -8.98 -0.66 -17.13
CA ILE A 223 -9.17 -0.17 -18.50
C ILE A 223 -8.96 1.35 -18.56
N HIS A 224 -9.58 2.11 -17.64
CA HIS A 224 -9.41 3.57 -17.60
C HIS A 224 -8.01 3.99 -17.24
N HIS A 225 -7.34 3.26 -16.35
CA HIS A 225 -5.95 3.50 -16.01
C HIS A 225 -5.05 3.33 -17.25
N ALA A 226 -5.18 2.21 -17.96
CA ALA A 226 -4.40 1.97 -19.18
C ALA A 226 -4.73 2.99 -20.29
N ALA A 227 -6.00 3.38 -20.44
CA ALA A 227 -6.40 4.41 -21.41
C ALA A 227 -5.84 5.79 -21.05
N PHE A 228 -5.81 6.14 -19.76
CA PHE A 228 -5.26 7.40 -19.28
C PHE A 228 -3.74 7.48 -19.47
N ASP A 229 -3.01 6.43 -19.09
CA ASP A 229 -1.56 6.35 -19.30
C ASP A 229 -1.18 6.34 -20.79
N GLY A 230 -2.02 5.74 -21.63
CA GLY A 230 -1.82 5.63 -23.08
C GLY A 230 -2.27 6.85 -23.89
N ASN A 231 -2.65 7.97 -23.26
CA ASN A 231 -3.21 9.16 -23.93
C ASN A 231 -4.44 8.85 -24.82
N LEU A 232 -5.19 7.80 -24.50
CA LEU A 232 -6.48 7.49 -25.12
C LEU A 232 -7.63 8.17 -24.39
N LEU A 233 -7.45 8.41 -23.09
CA LEU A 233 -8.33 9.17 -22.21
C LEU A 233 -7.53 10.31 -21.58
N GLY A 234 -8.01 11.53 -21.70
CA GLY A 234 -7.49 12.73 -21.04
C GLY A 234 -8.49 13.28 -20.04
N ILE A 235 -8.00 14.07 -19.07
CA ILE A 235 -8.83 14.78 -18.10
C ILE A 235 -8.39 16.23 -18.09
N SER A 236 -9.30 17.14 -18.40
CA SER A 236 -9.05 18.57 -18.43
C SER A 236 -8.93 19.17 -17.02
N PRO A 237 -8.40 20.40 -16.87
CA PRO A 237 -8.27 21.06 -15.56
C PRO A 237 -9.59 21.30 -14.81
N ASP A 238 -10.72 21.35 -15.51
CA ASP A 238 -12.07 21.42 -14.95
C ASP A 238 -12.66 20.04 -14.63
N CYS A 239 -11.86 18.98 -14.69
CA CYS A 239 -12.21 17.58 -14.40
C CYS A 239 -13.19 16.96 -15.41
N THR A 240 -13.20 17.45 -16.65
CA THR A 240 -13.98 16.86 -17.75
C THR A 240 -13.16 15.75 -18.42
N ILE A 241 -13.80 14.63 -18.70
CA ILE A 241 -13.19 13.46 -19.35
C ILE A 241 -13.22 13.66 -20.86
N HIS A 242 -12.11 13.39 -21.52
CA HIS A 242 -12.00 13.42 -22.97
C HIS A 242 -11.43 12.10 -23.48
N ILE A 243 -11.98 11.63 -24.58
CA ILE A 243 -11.47 10.48 -25.33
C ILE A 243 -10.83 11.03 -26.61
N ASN A 244 -9.66 10.53 -26.97
CA ASN A 244 -8.97 11.00 -28.17
C ASN A 244 -9.81 10.75 -29.43
N ASN A 245 -9.56 11.52 -30.48
CA ASN A 245 -10.47 11.56 -31.63
C ASN A 245 -10.55 10.23 -32.38
N ASP A 246 -9.43 9.52 -32.52
CA ASP A 246 -9.35 8.24 -33.21
C ASP A 246 -10.21 7.19 -32.51
N LEU A 247 -10.07 7.06 -31.18
CA LEU A 247 -10.83 6.10 -30.38
C LEU A 247 -12.31 6.48 -30.24
N LEU A 248 -12.63 7.78 -30.30
CA LEU A 248 -14.00 8.27 -30.23
C LEU A 248 -14.83 7.87 -31.48
N HIS A 249 -14.19 7.76 -32.64
CA HIS A 249 -14.85 7.41 -33.91
C HIS A 249 -14.63 5.95 -34.33
N GLU A 250 -13.79 5.21 -33.61
CA GLU A 250 -13.59 3.78 -33.83
C GLU A 250 -14.89 2.99 -33.58
N THR A 251 -15.15 2.00 -34.45
CA THR A 251 -16.28 1.07 -34.30
C THR A 251 -15.78 -0.27 -33.81
N ASP A 252 -16.06 -0.60 -32.55
CA ASP A 252 -15.70 -1.87 -31.90
C ASP A 252 -16.85 -2.34 -30.98
N GLY A 253 -16.59 -3.36 -30.14
CA GLY A 253 -17.52 -3.95 -29.21
C GLY A 253 -18.04 -3.04 -28.09
N PRO A 254 -18.97 -3.55 -27.26
CA PRO A 254 -19.70 -2.77 -26.26
C PRO A 254 -18.80 -2.12 -25.20
N MET A 255 -17.62 -2.69 -24.93
CA MET A 255 -16.67 -2.14 -23.98
C MET A 255 -16.05 -0.83 -24.46
N LEU A 256 -15.75 -0.70 -25.76
CA LEU A 256 -15.26 0.57 -26.30
C LEU A 256 -16.34 1.64 -26.18
N ARG A 257 -17.56 1.31 -26.60
CA ARG A 257 -18.70 2.23 -26.59
C ARG A 257 -19.07 2.70 -25.17
N HIS A 258 -19.47 1.76 -24.31
CA HIS A 258 -20.01 2.08 -22.99
C HIS A 258 -18.92 2.31 -21.95
N GLY A 259 -17.75 1.69 -22.13
CA GLY A 259 -16.63 1.81 -21.20
C GLY A 259 -15.77 3.04 -21.44
N LEU A 260 -15.63 3.53 -22.68
CA LEU A 260 -14.75 4.66 -23.01
C LEU A 260 -15.50 5.79 -23.72
N GLN A 261 -16.08 5.55 -24.91
CA GLN A 261 -16.64 6.62 -25.75
C GLN A 261 -17.75 7.42 -25.05
N GLU A 262 -18.68 6.75 -24.36
CA GLU A 262 -19.76 7.40 -23.61
C GLU A 262 -19.27 8.18 -22.38
N MET A 263 -18.02 7.99 -21.95
CA MET A 263 -17.40 8.80 -20.88
C MET A 263 -16.91 10.16 -21.39
N HIS A 264 -16.79 10.35 -22.71
CA HIS A 264 -16.41 11.63 -23.29
C HIS A 264 -17.40 12.74 -22.89
N GLY A 265 -16.88 13.86 -22.38
CA GLY A 265 -17.65 15.00 -21.90
C GLY A 265 -18.28 14.81 -20.51
N GLN A 266 -18.13 13.65 -19.87
CA GLN A 266 -18.58 13.45 -18.50
C GLN A 266 -17.62 14.10 -17.50
N VAL A 267 -18.14 14.46 -16.33
CA VAL A 267 -17.33 14.99 -15.22
C VAL A 267 -16.81 13.84 -14.37
N LEU A 268 -15.53 13.89 -14.02
CA LEU A 268 -14.90 12.95 -13.11
C LEU A 268 -15.65 12.90 -11.77
N VAL A 269 -15.82 11.70 -11.20
CA VAL A 269 -16.17 11.56 -9.79
C VAL A 269 -15.05 12.16 -8.95
N LEU A 270 -15.40 13.05 -8.02
CA LEU A 270 -14.44 13.70 -7.13
C LEU A 270 -14.51 13.14 -5.71
N PRO A 271 -13.39 13.10 -4.98
CA PRO A 271 -13.38 12.86 -3.55
C PRO A 271 -14.29 13.84 -2.81
N VAL A 272 -14.91 13.33 -1.74
CA VAL A 272 -15.83 14.09 -0.88
C VAL A 272 -15.09 15.27 -0.22
N ARG A 273 -13.86 15.02 0.25
CA ARG A 273 -13.03 16.06 0.86
C ARG A 273 -12.36 16.89 -0.23
N ARG A 274 -12.51 18.21 -0.16
CA ARG A 274 -11.93 19.14 -1.14
C ARG A 274 -10.40 19.05 -1.21
N ALA A 275 -9.73 18.86 -0.08
CA ALA A 275 -8.28 18.73 -0.01
C ALA A 275 -7.73 17.42 -0.63
N GLU A 276 -8.60 16.45 -0.89
CA GLU A 276 -8.23 15.17 -1.54
C GLU A 276 -8.55 15.19 -3.04
N ARG A 277 -9.13 16.27 -3.57
CA ARG A 277 -9.48 16.34 -5.00
C ARG A 277 -8.21 16.45 -5.86
N PRO A 278 -8.29 16.02 -7.13
CA PRO A 278 -7.21 16.19 -8.10
C PRO A 278 -6.71 17.63 -8.13
N ASP A 279 -5.40 17.79 -8.10
CA ASP A 279 -4.80 19.10 -8.23
C ASP A 279 -4.97 19.64 -9.66
N ARG A 280 -5.43 20.88 -9.76
CA ARG A 280 -5.78 21.51 -11.05
C ARG A 280 -4.56 21.78 -11.92
N GLU A 281 -3.41 22.12 -11.31
CA GLU A 281 -2.17 22.40 -12.05
C GLU A 281 -1.57 21.08 -12.56
N ARG A 282 -1.63 20.00 -11.77
CA ARG A 282 -1.24 18.66 -12.22
C ARG A 282 -2.09 18.18 -13.39
N LEU A 283 -3.41 18.37 -13.31
CA LEU A 283 -4.30 18.06 -14.44
C LEU A 283 -3.97 18.92 -15.67
N ALA A 284 -3.67 20.22 -15.50
CA ALA A 284 -3.28 21.07 -16.63
C ALA A 284 -1.97 20.64 -17.29
N ALA A 285 -0.97 20.27 -16.50
CA ALA A 285 0.29 19.74 -17.03
C ALA A 285 0.08 18.42 -17.78
N ARG A 286 -0.67 17.47 -17.20
CA ARG A 286 -0.98 16.19 -17.85
C ARG A 286 -1.86 16.36 -19.10
N TRP A 287 -2.79 17.32 -19.08
CA TRP A 287 -3.66 17.64 -20.21
C TRP A 287 -2.88 18.15 -21.43
N ALA A 288 -1.83 18.96 -21.20
CA ALA A 288 -0.97 19.45 -22.27
C ALA A 288 -0.19 18.33 -23.01
N GLU A 289 -0.02 17.17 -22.39
CA GLU A 289 0.57 15.98 -23.04
C GLU A 289 -0.45 15.15 -23.82
N PHE A 290 -1.74 15.37 -23.59
CA PHE A 290 -2.85 14.68 -24.25
C PHE A 290 -3.34 15.42 -25.50
N GLU A 291 -3.30 16.76 -25.50
CA GLU A 291 -3.66 17.61 -26.66
C GLU A 291 -2.75 17.44 -27.88
#